data_AF-A0A2V6FVV1-F1
#
_entry.id   AF-A0A2V6FVV1-F1
#
_cell.length_a   1.000
_cell.length_b   1.000
_cell.length_c   1.000
_cell.angle_alpha   90.00
_cell.angle_beta   90.00
_cell.angle_gamma   90.00
#
_symmetry.space_group_name_H-M   'P 1'
#
loop_
_entity.id
_entity.type
_entity.pdbx_description
1 polymer ?
#
loop_
_entity_poly.entity_id
_entity_poly.type
_entity_poly.pdbx_seq_one_letter_code
_entity_poly.pdbx_strand_id
1 'polypeptide(L)'
;DARVRELPWAKFFRAQAFAALNRWADALPLYEELANDEASPFLGAATFGAAEMLRALGKRGEASRKLGVLLHNKEWAIRAQLRAAELYIEMGDAPDAQRLLEEMKPRSIAERRERRLLRGRLELLNGRREQVMPR
;
A
#
# COMPACT_ATOMS: atom_id res chain seq x y z
N ASP A 1 -25.44 7.54 19.46
CA ASP A 1 -26.41 7.06 18.45
C ASP A 1 -25.72 6.04 17.55
N ALA A 2 -26.30 4.84 17.39
CA ALA A 2 -25.73 3.78 16.56
C ALA A 2 -25.67 4.18 15.07
N ARG A 3 -26.61 5.01 14.60
CA ARG A 3 -26.71 5.47 13.21
C ARG A 3 -25.52 6.32 12.80
N VAL A 4 -24.93 7.06 13.74
CA VAL A 4 -23.72 7.87 13.49
C VAL A 4 -22.52 6.98 13.18
N ARG A 5 -22.43 5.79 13.80
CA ARG A 5 -21.32 4.85 13.55
C ARG A 5 -21.36 4.23 12.16
N GLU A 6 -22.53 4.27 11.51
CA GLU A 6 -22.72 3.74 10.16
C GLU A 6 -22.37 4.73 9.06
N LEU A 7 -22.19 6.02 9.41
CA LEU A 7 -21.82 7.04 8.44
C LEU A 7 -20.40 6.78 7.88
N PRO A 8 -20.15 6.97 6.57
CA PRO A 8 -18.86 6.67 5.94
C PRO A 8 -17.67 7.34 6.61
N TRP A 9 -17.79 8.62 6.99
CA TRP A 9 -16.72 9.35 7.68
C TRP A 9 -16.43 8.78 9.07
N ALA A 10 -17.46 8.36 9.80
CA ALA A 10 -17.30 7.81 11.14
C ALA A 10 -16.61 6.44 11.09
N LYS A 11 -16.99 5.59 10.12
CA LYS A 11 -16.29 4.32 9.83
C LYS A 11 -14.83 4.57 9.49
N PHE A 12 -14.56 5.54 8.62
CA PHE A 12 -13.21 5.84 8.15
C PHE A 12 -12.29 6.28 9.29
N PHE A 13 -12.72 7.23 10.12
CA PHE A 13 -11.91 7.68 11.25
C PHE A 13 -11.78 6.62 12.35
N ARG A 14 -12.80 5.77 12.54
CA ARG A 14 -12.69 4.61 13.44
C ARG A 14 -11.65 3.60 12.93
N ALA A 15 -11.63 3.32 11.63
CA ALA A 15 -10.63 2.47 11.01
C ALA A 15 -9.21 3.02 11.21
N GLN A 16 -9.03 4.34 11.00
CA GLN A 16 -7.76 5.03 11.28
C GLN A 16 -7.33 4.90 12.74
N ALA A 17 -8.26 5.08 13.69
CA ALA A 17 -7.97 4.96 15.11
C ALA A 17 -7.53 3.52 15.48
N PHE A 18 -8.20 2.50 14.95
CA PHE A 18 -7.75 1.11 15.14
C PHE A 18 -6.37 0.86 14.52
N ALA A 19 -6.11 1.35 13.31
CA ALA A 19 -4.81 1.22 12.66
C ALA A 19 -3.69 1.89 13.48
N ALA A 20 -3.92 3.08 14.02
CA ALA A 20 -2.96 3.79 14.87
C ALA A 20 -2.63 3.04 16.18
N LEU A 21 -3.55 2.19 16.66
CA LEU A 21 -3.37 1.32 17.81
C LEU A 21 -2.83 -0.06 17.43
N ASN A 22 -2.35 -0.25 16.19
CA ASN A 22 -1.91 -1.53 15.62
C ASN A 22 -2.99 -2.63 15.67
N ARG A 23 -4.28 -2.25 15.77
CA ARG A 23 -5.43 -3.16 15.76
C ARG A 23 -5.86 -3.42 14.32
N TRP A 24 -4.94 -3.98 13.54
CA TRP A 24 -5.09 -4.15 12.10
C TRP A 24 -6.32 -4.97 11.71
N ALA A 25 -6.58 -6.05 12.47
CA ALA A 25 -7.72 -6.94 12.25
C ALA A 25 -9.07 -6.24 12.49
N ASP A 26 -9.12 -5.26 13.38
CA ASP A 26 -10.33 -4.47 13.65
C ASP A 26 -10.50 -3.32 12.64
N ALA A 27 -9.39 -2.77 12.13
CA ALA A 27 -9.39 -1.70 11.14
C ALA A 27 -9.77 -2.20 9.74
N LEU A 28 -9.26 -3.38 9.35
CA LEU A 28 -9.43 -3.94 8.01
C LEU A 28 -10.90 -3.98 7.55
N PRO A 29 -11.86 -4.61 8.25
CA PRO A 29 -13.23 -4.73 7.75
C PRO A 29 -13.90 -3.37 7.51
N LEU A 30 -13.54 -2.34 8.28
CA LEU A 30 -14.09 -0.99 8.10
C LEU A 30 -13.55 -0.31 6.84
N TYR A 31 -12.25 -0.49 6.57
CA TYR A 31 -11.67 -0.01 5.31
C TYR A 31 -12.19 -0.80 4.12
N GLU A 32 -12.41 -2.11 4.24
CA GLU A 32 -12.96 -2.92 3.15
C GLU A 32 -14.39 -2.55 2.80
N GLU A 33 -15.23 -2.29 3.80
CA GLU A 33 -16.58 -1.81 3.57
C GLU A 33 -16.59 -0.50 2.79
N LEU A 34 -15.74 0.46 3.18
CA LEU A 34 -15.61 1.75 2.50
C LEU A 34 -14.94 1.66 1.13
N ALA A 35 -14.08 0.67 0.90
CA ALA A 35 -13.42 0.44 -0.38
C ALA A 35 -14.34 -0.26 -1.40
N ASN A 36 -15.38 -0.95 -0.93
CA ASN A 36 -16.38 -1.61 -1.77
C ASN A 36 -17.57 -0.69 -2.13
N ASP A 37 -17.66 0.49 -1.53
CA ASP A 37 -18.67 1.50 -1.85
C ASP A 37 -18.10 2.52 -2.85
N GLU A 38 -18.44 2.37 -4.14
CA GLU A 38 -17.99 3.26 -5.21
C GLU A 38 -18.42 4.72 -5.04
N ALA A 39 -19.51 4.96 -4.30
CA ALA A 39 -20.00 6.31 -4.01
C ALA A 39 -19.30 6.95 -2.80
N SER A 40 -18.50 6.18 -2.06
CA SER A 40 -17.80 6.67 -0.88
C SER A 40 -16.71 7.67 -1.28
N PRO A 41 -16.70 8.88 -0.69
CA PRO A 41 -15.60 9.82 -0.89
C PRO A 41 -14.28 9.31 -0.31
N PHE A 42 -14.32 8.24 0.48
CA PHE A 42 -13.14 7.61 1.08
C PHE A 42 -12.61 6.42 0.27
N LEU A 43 -13.21 6.04 -0.86
CA LEU A 43 -12.86 4.83 -1.60
C LEU A 43 -11.35 4.66 -1.82
N GLY A 44 -10.66 5.70 -2.30
CA GLY A 44 -9.21 5.64 -2.54
C GLY A 44 -8.40 5.48 -1.25
N ALA A 45 -8.72 6.28 -0.24
CA ALA A 45 -8.05 6.25 1.06
C ALA A 45 -8.30 4.94 1.81
N ALA A 46 -9.53 4.41 1.73
CA ALA A 46 -9.93 3.16 2.34
C ALA A 46 -9.32 1.95 1.63
N THR A 47 -9.25 1.96 0.30
CA THR A 47 -8.55 0.92 -0.47
C THR A 47 -7.07 0.86 -0.07
N PHE A 48 -6.42 2.01 0.04
CA PHE A 48 -5.03 2.11 0.47
C PHE A 48 -4.86 1.64 1.93
N GLY A 49 -5.74 2.10 2.83
CA GLY A 49 -5.76 1.69 4.22
C GLY A 49 -5.92 0.18 4.39
N ALA A 50 -6.89 -0.44 3.70
CA ALA A 50 -7.10 -1.88 3.69
C ALA A 50 -5.86 -2.64 3.21
N ALA A 51 -5.18 -2.15 2.17
CA ALA A 51 -3.94 -2.78 1.70
C ALA A 51 -2.83 -2.76 2.77
N GLU A 52 -2.67 -1.63 3.48
CA GLU A 52 -1.70 -1.54 4.58
C GLU A 52 -2.07 -2.46 5.75
N MET A 53 -3.36 -2.62 6.08
CA MET A 53 -3.78 -3.55 7.12
C MET A 53 -3.49 -5.01 6.71
N LEU A 54 -3.77 -5.37 5.45
CA LEU A 54 -3.45 -6.69 4.91
C LEU A 54 -1.95 -6.98 4.95
N ARG A 55 -1.12 -6.00 4.58
CA ARG A 55 0.34 -6.10 4.67
C ARG A 55 0.79 -6.32 6.12
N ALA A 56 0.26 -5.55 7.07
CA ALA A 56 0.57 -5.68 8.49
C ALA A 56 0.15 -7.05 9.06
N LEU A 57 -0.92 -7.64 8.53
CA LEU A 57 -1.40 -8.99 8.87
C LEU A 57 -0.65 -10.11 8.11
N GLY A 58 0.37 -9.80 7.31
CA GLY A 58 1.14 -10.78 6.55
C GLY A 58 0.46 -11.28 5.28
N LYS A 59 -0.72 -10.77 4.93
CA LYS A 59 -1.50 -11.12 3.73
C LYS A 59 -1.00 -10.38 2.49
N ARG A 60 0.29 -10.55 2.18
CA ARG A 60 1.02 -9.76 1.16
C ARG A 60 0.40 -9.83 -0.24
N GLY A 61 -0.08 -11.01 -0.66
CA GLY A 61 -0.73 -11.17 -1.97
C GLY A 61 -2.04 -10.38 -2.09
N GLU A 62 -2.86 -10.37 -1.04
CA GLU A 62 -4.09 -9.56 -0.99
C GLU A 62 -3.78 -8.06 -0.95
N ALA A 63 -2.76 -7.66 -0.17
CA ALA A 63 -2.30 -6.28 -0.10
C ALA A 63 -1.85 -5.76 -1.48
N SER A 64 -1.05 -6.56 -2.20
CA SER A 64 -0.61 -6.23 -3.56
C SER A 64 -1.78 -6.03 -4.52
N ARG A 65 -2.78 -6.93 -4.51
CA ARG A 65 -3.99 -6.78 -5.34
C ARG A 65 -4.75 -5.49 -5.02
N LYS A 66 -4.93 -5.14 -3.74
CA LYS A 66 -5.61 -3.88 -3.37
C LYS A 66 -4.82 -2.65 -3.81
N LEU A 67 -3.48 -2.65 -3.68
CA LEU A 67 -2.65 -1.54 -4.20
C LEU A 67 -2.73 -1.45 -5.72
N GLY A 68 -2.86 -2.59 -6.41
CA GLY A 68 -3.05 -2.70 -7.85
C GLY A 68 -4.21 -1.85 -8.38
N VAL A 69 -5.33 -1.83 -7.66
CA VAL A 69 -6.53 -1.03 -8.00
C VAL A 69 -6.21 0.48 -8.06
N LEU A 70 -5.25 0.94 -7.24
CA LEU A 70 -4.93 2.36 -7.12
C LEU A 70 -3.82 2.82 -8.08
N LEU A 71 -3.15 1.92 -8.81
CA LEU A 71 -2.00 2.27 -9.66
C LEU A 71 -2.33 3.28 -10.77
N HIS A 72 -3.58 3.31 -11.23
CA HIS A 72 -4.06 4.24 -12.25
C HIS A 72 -4.92 5.37 -11.69
N ASN A 73 -5.12 5.42 -10.37
CA ASN A 73 -5.90 6.47 -9.74
C ASN A 73 -5.14 7.81 -9.76
N LYS A 74 -5.78 8.89 -10.24
CA LYS A 74 -5.12 10.20 -10.43
C LYS A 74 -4.49 10.76 -9.16
N GLU A 75 -5.10 10.52 -8.01
CA GLU A 75 -4.66 10.99 -6.70
C GLU A 75 -3.73 9.97 -6.02
N TRP A 76 -4.08 8.69 -6.06
CA TRP A 76 -3.43 7.65 -5.26
C TRP A 76 -2.28 6.91 -5.96
N ALA A 77 -2.14 7.04 -7.29
CA ALA A 77 -1.19 6.27 -8.08
C ALA A 77 0.23 6.25 -7.52
N ILE A 78 0.83 7.44 -7.28
CA ILE A 78 2.24 7.49 -6.83
C ILE A 78 2.42 6.84 -5.47
N ARG A 79 1.49 7.08 -4.53
CA ARG A 79 1.53 6.48 -3.20
C ARG A 79 1.35 4.96 -3.25
N ALA A 80 0.44 4.49 -4.09
CA ALA A 80 0.20 3.06 -4.30
C ALA A 80 1.41 2.37 -4.96
N GLN A 81 2.02 3.00 -5.97
CA GLN A 81 3.22 2.48 -6.62
C GLN A 81 4.40 2.39 -5.65
N LEU A 82 4.61 3.40 -4.80
CA LEU A 82 5.67 3.38 -3.77
C LEU A 82 5.47 2.24 -2.77
N ARG A 83 4.24 2.08 -2.23
CA ARG A 83 3.95 0.96 -1.30
C ARG A 83 4.01 -0.40 -1.99
N ALA A 84 3.56 -0.51 -3.23
CA ALA A 84 3.65 -1.76 -3.98
C ALA A 84 5.11 -2.15 -4.25
N ALA A 85 5.96 -1.19 -4.65
CA ALA A 85 7.39 -1.43 -4.82
C ALA A 85 8.07 -1.87 -3.52
N GLU A 86 7.74 -1.24 -2.39
CA GLU A 86 8.23 -1.65 -1.08
C GLU A 86 7.79 -3.08 -0.72
N LEU A 87 6.52 -3.42 -0.96
CA LEU A 87 5.98 -4.75 -0.72
C LEU A 87 6.64 -5.81 -1.61
N TYR A 88 6.92 -5.50 -2.88
CA TYR A 88 7.67 -6.39 -3.77
C TYR A 88 9.09 -6.64 -3.26
N ILE A 89 9.80 -5.60 -2.82
CA ILE A 89 11.13 -5.78 -2.18
C ILE A 89 11.04 -6.69 -0.95
N GLU A 90 10.02 -6.53 -0.11
CA GLU A 90 9.78 -7.39 1.08
C GLU A 90 9.48 -8.85 0.72
N MET A 91 8.85 -9.10 -0.42
CA MET A 91 8.60 -10.44 -0.96
C MET A 91 9.80 -11.01 -1.71
N GLY A 92 10.85 -10.21 -1.95
CA GLY A 92 11.96 -10.58 -2.82
C GLY A 92 11.61 -10.50 -4.31
N ASP A 93 10.53 -9.85 -4.70
CA ASP A 93 10.18 -9.69 -6.11
C ASP A 93 10.91 -8.48 -6.72
N ALA A 94 12.20 -8.68 -7.02
CA ALA A 94 13.03 -7.62 -7.60
C ALA A 94 12.53 -7.11 -8.96
N PRO A 95 12.12 -7.97 -9.92
CA PRO A 95 11.63 -7.50 -11.22
C PRO A 95 10.44 -6.56 -11.13
N ASP A 96 9.40 -6.90 -10.36
CA ASP A 96 8.20 -6.05 -10.26
C ASP A 96 8.47 -4.77 -9.46
N ALA A 97 9.31 -4.84 -8.42
CA ALA A 97 9.78 -3.64 -7.73
C ALA A 97 10.52 -2.69 -8.67
N GLN A 98 11.43 -3.22 -9.50
CA GLN A 98 12.22 -2.43 -10.44
C GLN A 98 11.31 -1.72 -11.44
N ARG A 99 10.43 -2.47 -12.11
CA ARG A 99 9.50 -1.95 -13.11
C ARG A 99 8.67 -0.78 -12.56
N LEU A 100 8.08 -0.95 -11.37
CA LEU A 100 7.30 0.12 -10.75
C LEU A 100 8.13 1.37 -10.43
N LEU A 101 9.36 1.20 -9.91
CA LEU A 101 10.25 2.32 -9.55
C LEU A 101 10.80 3.06 -10.79
N GLU A 102 10.85 2.42 -11.96
CA GLU A 102 11.24 3.03 -13.22
C GLU A 102 10.08 3.80 -13.88
N GLU A 103 8.89 3.20 -13.91
CA GLU A 103 7.70 3.78 -14.54
C GLU A 103 7.13 4.97 -13.75
N MET A 104 7.28 4.98 -12.41
CA MET A 104 6.67 6.01 -11.57
C MET A 104 7.26 7.41 -11.84
N LYS A 105 6.36 8.41 -11.81
CA LYS A 105 6.67 9.83 -11.99
C LYS A 105 6.34 10.63 -10.71
N PRO A 106 7.25 10.67 -9.72
CA PRO A 106 7.07 11.44 -8.49
C PRO A 106 6.75 12.91 -8.76
N ARG A 107 5.76 13.42 -8.04
CA ARG A 107 5.26 14.80 -8.12
C ARG A 107 5.86 15.68 -7.02
N SER A 108 6.28 15.09 -5.90
CA SER A 108 6.87 15.82 -4.76
C SER A 108 8.33 15.44 -4.46
N ILE A 109 9.01 16.28 -3.67
CA ILE A 109 10.36 15.98 -3.16
C ILE A 109 10.34 14.75 -2.25
N ALA A 110 9.30 14.58 -1.43
CA ALA A 110 9.16 13.44 -0.53
C ALA A 110 9.08 12.12 -1.32
N GLU A 111 8.23 12.07 -2.35
CA GLU A 111 8.09 10.89 -3.21
C GLU A 111 9.40 10.57 -3.96
N ARG A 112 10.16 11.58 -4.41
CA ARG A 112 11.48 11.35 -5.03
C ARG A 112 12.49 10.76 -4.04
N ARG A 113 12.48 11.22 -2.78
CA ARG A 113 13.35 10.67 -1.72
C ARG A 113 12.97 9.24 -1.40
N GLU A 114 11.68 8.96 -1.25
CA GLU A 114 11.17 7.62 -0.98
C GLU A 114 11.50 6.65 -2.13
N ARG A 115 11.29 7.06 -3.38
CA ARG A 115 11.72 6.27 -4.55
C ARG A 115 13.21 5.97 -4.54
N ARG A 116 14.05 6.96 -4.21
CA ARG A 116 15.51 6.77 -4.14
C ARG A 116 15.89 5.77 -3.06
N LEU A 117 15.26 5.85 -1.88
CA LEU A 117 15.46 4.89 -0.81
C LEU A 117 15.10 3.46 -1.24
N LEU A 118 13.95 3.29 -1.89
CA LEU A 118 13.50 1.98 -2.37
C LEU A 118 14.43 1.41 -3.45
N ARG A 119 14.95 2.25 -4.36
CA ARG A 119 15.97 1.81 -5.33
C ARG A 119 17.24 1.29 -4.65
N GLY A 120 17.75 2.00 -3.64
CA GLY A 120 18.90 1.51 -2.87
C GLY A 120 18.63 0.17 -2.17
N ARG A 121 17.42 -0.03 -1.61
CA ARG A 121 17.02 -1.32 -1.04
C ARG A 121 16.97 -2.44 -2.08
N LEU A 122 16.47 -2.15 -3.28
CA LEU A 122 16.41 -3.08 -4.39
C LEU A 122 17.80 -3.49 -4.89
N GLU A 123 18.74 -2.55 -4.98
CA GLU A 123 20.14 -2.83 -5.34
C GLU A 123 20.79 -3.81 -4.35
N LEU A 124 20.57 -3.61 -3.05
CA LEU A 124 21.06 -4.53 -2.02
C LEU A 124 20.46 -5.93 -2.13
N LEU A 125 19.17 -6.02 -2.49
CA LEU A 125 18.50 -7.30 -2.73
C LEU A 125 19.11 -8.03 -3.94
N ASN A 126 19.39 -7.31 -5.03
CA ASN A 126 20.01 -7.88 -6.23
C ASN A 126 21.44 -8.35 -5.98
N GLY A 127 22.27 -7.54 -5.31
CA GLY A 127 23.64 -7.91 -5.00
C GLY A 127 23.75 -9.15 -4.10
N ARG A 128 22.80 -9.38 -3.18
CA ARG A 128 22.74 -10.62 -2.39
C ARG A 128 22.44 -11.85 -3.23
N ARG A 129 21.63 -11.71 -4.28
CA ARG A 129 21.27 -12.83 -5.17
C ARG A 129 22.43 -13.25 -6.06
N GLU A 130 23.16 -12.27 -6.59
CA GLU A 130 24.34 -12.50 -7.42
C GLU A 130 25.44 -13.28 -6.68
N GLN A 131 25.58 -13.07 -5.37
CA GLN A 131 26.57 -13.80 -4.54
C GLN A 131 26.19 -15.27 -4.29
N VAL A 132 24.90 -15.61 -4.33
CA VAL A 132 24.40 -16.98 -4.05
C VAL A 132 24.38 -17.87 -5.30
N MET A 133 24.50 -17.27 -6.49
CA MET A 133 24.56 -17.99 -7.77
C MET A 133 25.97 -17.89 -8.38
N PRO A 134 26.96 -18.68 -7.92
CA PRO A 134 28.25 -18.74 -8.60
C PRO A 134 28.06 -19.35 -10.01
N ARG A 135 28.73 -18.74 -10.99
CA ARG A 135 28.81 -19.21 -12.38
C ARG A 135 29.60 -20.51 -12.48
#